data_AF-A0A2V9WJC8-F1
#
_entry.id   AF-A0A2V9WJC8-F1
#
_cell.length_a   1.000
_cell.length_b   1.000
_cell.length_c   1.000
_cell.angle_alpha   90.00
_cell.angle_beta   90.00
_cell.angle_gamma   90.00
#
_symmetry.space_group_name_H-M   'P 1'
#
loop_
_entity.id
_entity.type
_entity.pdbx_description
1 polymer ?
#
loop_
_entity_poly.entity_id
_entity_poly.type
_entity_poly.pdbx_seq_one_letter_code
_entity_poly.pdbx_strand_id
1 'polypeptide(L)'
;MIRRLFVLLLVSIIVVGGSASFRPAQSASSDPCKQDHAAWLTHVLEKMETIKPGMTRWDLLHVFRTEGGPRFRNEGGPATGLRETFVSQDCRYFKIDVEFKPWSFDLPNQDVIVTVSKPYVQFATTN
;
A
#
# COMPACT_ATOMS: atom_id res chain seq x y z
N MET A 1 -2.08 -60.73 61.20
CA MET A 1 -2.96 -59.56 60.94
C MET A 1 -2.20 -58.24 60.66
N ILE A 2 -0.87 -58.18 60.79
CA ILE A 2 -0.05 -56.99 60.49
C ILE A 2 0.17 -56.73 58.97
N ARG A 3 0.10 -57.77 58.12
CA ARG A 3 0.36 -57.63 56.67
C ARG A 3 -0.75 -56.90 55.89
N ARG A 4 -1.96 -56.81 56.43
CA ARG A 4 -3.09 -56.08 55.79
C ARG A 4 -3.13 -54.60 56.16
N LEU A 5 -2.54 -54.21 57.30
CA LEU A 5 -2.44 -52.81 57.73
C LEU A 5 -1.42 -52.01 56.91
N PHE A 6 -0.35 -52.66 56.42
CA PHE A 6 0.65 -51.99 55.57
C PHE A 6 0.17 -51.69 54.15
N VAL A 7 -0.81 -52.43 53.62
CA VAL A 7 -1.36 -52.18 52.27
C VAL A 7 -2.24 -50.93 52.27
N LEU A 8 -2.91 -50.63 53.39
CA LEU A 8 -3.74 -49.43 53.52
C LEU A 8 -2.92 -48.17 53.85
N LEU A 9 -1.70 -48.31 54.37
CA LEU A 9 -0.80 -47.19 54.67
C LEU A 9 -0.05 -46.64 53.43
N LEU A 10 -0.10 -47.33 52.28
CA LEU A 10 0.59 -46.90 51.06
C LEU A 10 -0.31 -46.14 50.05
N VAL A 11 -1.61 -45.99 50.31
CA VAL A 11 -2.57 -45.39 49.35
C VAL A 11 -2.93 -43.93 49.67
N SER A 12 -2.38 -43.34 50.74
CA SER A 12 -2.77 -41.98 51.19
C SER A 12 -1.81 -40.85 50.79
N ILE A 13 -0.95 -41.02 49.78
CA ILE A 13 -0.20 -39.88 49.23
C ILE A 13 -1.03 -39.21 48.14
N ILE A 14 -1.69 -38.14 48.58
CA ILE A 14 -2.41 -37.12 47.83
C ILE A 14 -1.50 -36.50 46.76
N VAL A 15 -1.95 -36.48 45.51
CA VAL A 15 -1.61 -35.38 44.60
C VAL A 15 -2.91 -34.89 43.98
N VAL A 16 -3.54 -33.93 44.67
CA VAL A 16 -4.45 -32.96 44.04
C VAL A 16 -3.58 -32.13 43.11
N GLY A 17 -3.27 -32.68 41.95
CA GLY A 17 -2.69 -31.95 40.82
C GLY A 17 -3.85 -31.34 40.07
N GLY A 18 -4.30 -30.16 40.52
CA GLY A 18 -5.21 -29.35 39.73
C GLY A 18 -4.54 -29.11 38.37
N SER A 19 -5.10 -29.70 37.31
CA SER A 19 -4.72 -29.40 35.94
C SER A 19 -5.12 -27.95 35.63
N ALA A 20 -4.38 -26.98 36.15
CA ALA A 20 -4.29 -25.69 35.51
C ALA A 20 -3.59 -25.98 34.18
N SER A 21 -4.42 -26.27 33.17
CA SER A 21 -3.98 -26.32 31.79
C SER A 21 -3.54 -24.89 31.47
N PHE A 22 -2.27 -24.58 31.75
CA PHE A 22 -1.59 -23.43 31.17
C PHE A 22 -1.60 -23.69 29.67
N ARG A 23 -2.65 -23.22 29.00
CA ARG A 23 -2.54 -22.87 27.59
C ARG A 23 -1.53 -21.72 27.61
N PRO A 24 -0.33 -21.85 27.04
CA PRO A 24 0.33 -20.65 26.61
C PRO A 24 -0.68 -20.02 25.66
N ALA A 25 -1.21 -18.85 26.03
CA ALA A 25 -1.72 -17.96 25.03
C ALA A 25 -0.53 -17.77 24.09
N GLN A 26 -0.52 -18.52 23.00
CA GLN A 26 0.21 -18.11 21.82
C GLN A 26 -0.38 -16.73 21.53
N SER A 27 0.28 -15.69 22.05
CA SER A 27 0.20 -14.37 21.47
C SER A 27 0.74 -14.54 20.06
N ALA A 28 -0.09 -15.05 19.17
CA ALA A 28 -0.05 -14.74 17.76
C ALA A 28 -0.47 -13.27 17.65
N SER A 29 0.33 -12.37 18.24
CA SER A 29 0.25 -10.94 17.95
C SER A 29 1.07 -10.67 16.69
N SER A 30 0.73 -11.37 15.61
CA SER A 30 0.97 -10.86 14.28
C SER A 30 -0.38 -10.33 13.84
N ASP A 31 -0.66 -9.05 14.11
CA ASP A 31 -1.84 -8.35 13.63
C ASP A 31 -1.96 -8.59 12.12
N PRO A 32 -2.90 -9.44 11.65
CA PRO A 32 -3.05 -9.70 10.21
C PRO A 32 -3.35 -8.41 9.45
N CYS A 33 -4.00 -7.46 10.14
CA CYS A 33 -4.30 -6.11 9.69
C CYS A 33 -3.04 -5.30 9.33
N LYS A 34 -1.93 -5.43 10.07
CA LYS A 34 -0.68 -4.69 9.78
C LYS A 34 0.06 -5.25 8.56
N GLN A 35 -0.01 -6.56 8.35
CA GLN A 35 0.63 -7.24 7.22
C GLN A 35 -0.09 -6.90 5.90
N ASP A 36 -1.41 -6.78 5.95
CA ASP A 36 -2.25 -6.43 4.80
C ASP A 36 -1.98 -5.00 4.29
N HIS A 37 -1.76 -4.03 5.20
CA HIS A 37 -1.43 -2.66 4.80
C HIS A 37 -0.07 -2.51 4.13
N ALA A 38 0.94 -3.27 4.57
CA ALA A 38 2.25 -3.26 3.93
C ALA A 38 2.18 -3.85 2.51
N ALA A 39 1.49 -4.98 2.35
CA ALA A 39 1.29 -5.61 1.04
C ALA A 39 0.49 -4.69 0.09
N TRP A 40 -0.59 -4.08 0.59
CA TRP A 40 -1.36 -3.08 -0.15
C TRP A 40 -0.49 -1.90 -0.58
N LEU A 41 0.33 -1.34 0.32
CA LEU A 41 1.19 -0.20 0.02
C LEU A 41 2.22 -0.57 -1.06
N THR A 42 2.86 -1.74 -0.94
CA THR A 42 3.78 -2.25 -1.95
C THR A 42 3.10 -2.36 -3.31
N HIS A 43 1.90 -2.93 -3.36
CA HIS A 43 1.14 -3.06 -4.61
C HIS A 43 0.85 -1.69 -5.26
N VAL A 44 0.44 -0.69 -4.47
CA VAL A 44 0.21 0.66 -4.99
C VAL A 44 1.50 1.28 -5.54
N LEU A 45 2.62 1.15 -4.82
CA LEU A 45 3.91 1.71 -5.24
C LEU A 45 4.47 1.02 -6.49
N GLU A 46 4.36 -0.31 -6.58
CA GLU A 46 4.75 -1.09 -7.76
C GLU A 46 3.95 -0.66 -9.01
N LYS A 47 2.64 -0.47 -8.86
CA LYS A 47 1.78 0.01 -9.95
C LYS A 47 2.18 1.42 -10.39
N MET A 48 2.48 2.32 -9.47
CA MET A 48 2.97 3.67 -9.79
C MET A 48 4.32 3.61 -10.53
N GLU A 49 5.19 2.66 -10.17
CA GLU A 49 6.51 2.49 -10.79
C GLU A 49 6.45 2.04 -12.25
N THR A 50 5.33 1.46 -12.70
CA THR A 50 5.13 1.07 -14.11
C THR A 50 5.20 2.24 -15.08
N ILE A 51 4.91 3.46 -14.62
CA ILE A 51 4.94 4.66 -15.45
C ILE A 51 6.38 5.18 -15.59
N LYS A 52 6.88 5.21 -16.83
CA LYS A 52 8.26 5.59 -17.15
C LYS A 52 8.33 6.66 -18.26
N PRO A 53 9.45 7.41 -18.34
CA PRO A 53 9.75 8.22 -19.52
C PRO A 53 9.64 7.43 -20.82
N GLY A 54 9.13 8.09 -21.87
CA GLY A 54 8.86 7.48 -23.18
C GLY A 54 7.45 6.92 -23.34
N MET A 55 6.71 6.70 -22.25
CA MET A 55 5.28 6.36 -22.30
C MET A 55 4.42 7.58 -22.67
N THR A 56 3.18 7.34 -23.08
CA THR A 56 2.24 8.39 -23.43
C THR A 56 1.44 8.86 -22.21
N ARG A 57 0.83 10.06 -22.30
CA ARG A 57 -0.18 10.51 -21.34
C ARG A 57 -1.33 9.51 -21.24
N TRP A 58 -1.69 8.84 -22.33
CA TRP A 58 -2.72 7.79 -22.30
C TRP A 58 -2.34 6.62 -21.39
N ASP A 59 -1.09 6.14 -21.44
CA ASP A 59 -0.61 5.08 -20.55
C ASP A 59 -0.67 5.51 -19.08
N LEU A 60 -0.23 6.73 -18.78
CA LEU A 60 -0.30 7.33 -17.44
C LEU A 60 -1.73 7.34 -16.87
N LEU A 61 -2.72 7.68 -17.70
CA LEU A 61 -4.13 7.78 -17.29
C LEU A 61 -4.78 6.42 -16.95
N HIS A 62 -4.11 5.28 -17.19
CA HIS A 62 -4.57 3.98 -16.69
C HIS A 62 -4.23 3.76 -15.21
N VAL A 63 -3.19 4.43 -14.71
CA VAL A 63 -2.71 4.27 -13.32
C VAL A 63 -3.08 5.49 -12.48
N PHE A 64 -3.12 6.66 -13.10
CA PHE A 64 -3.30 7.94 -12.45
C PHE A 64 -4.52 8.72 -12.98
N ARG A 65 -4.90 9.78 -12.29
CA ARG A 65 -5.86 10.80 -12.72
C ARG A 65 -5.24 12.19 -12.58
N THR A 66 -5.61 13.12 -13.46
CA THR A 66 -5.15 14.50 -13.38
C THR A 66 -5.69 15.18 -12.11
N GLU A 67 -4.81 15.79 -11.33
CA GLU A 67 -5.22 16.60 -10.18
C GLU A 67 -5.82 17.94 -10.66
N GLY A 68 -7.06 18.24 -10.26
CA GLY A 68 -7.74 19.49 -10.62
C GLY A 68 -8.46 19.49 -11.98
N GLY A 69 -8.62 18.32 -12.61
CA GLY A 69 -9.35 18.19 -13.88
C GLY A 69 -8.49 18.49 -15.13
N PRO A 70 -9.08 18.35 -16.34
CA PRO A 70 -8.33 18.57 -17.59
C PRO A 70 -7.86 20.03 -17.67
N ARG A 71 -6.54 20.25 -17.77
CA ARG A 71 -6.02 21.57 -18.12
C ARG A 71 -6.07 21.72 -19.63
N PHE A 72 -6.85 22.68 -20.10
CA PHE A 72 -6.80 23.10 -21.49
C PHE A 72 -5.46 23.78 -21.73
N ARG A 73 -4.71 23.31 -22.73
CA ARG A 73 -3.48 23.95 -23.19
C ARG A 73 -3.84 25.37 -23.62
N ASN A 74 -3.26 26.38 -22.97
CA ASN A 74 -3.33 27.74 -23.49
C ASN A 74 -2.51 27.77 -24.79
N GLU A 75 -3.20 27.98 -25.92
CA GLU A 75 -2.54 28.19 -27.22
C GLU A 75 -1.61 29.40 -27.11
N GLY A 76 -0.30 29.21 -27.33
CA GLY A 76 0.69 30.29 -27.35
C GLY A 76 1.59 30.43 -26.12
N GLY A 77 1.49 29.55 -25.11
CA GLY A 77 2.46 29.51 -24.01
C GLY A 77 3.83 28.92 -24.43
N PRO A 78 4.95 29.29 -23.79
CA PRO A 78 6.25 28.72 -24.09
C PRO A 78 6.20 27.18 -24.03
N ALA A 79 6.85 26.49 -24.96
CA ALA A 79 6.97 25.03 -25.00
C ALA A 79 7.88 24.47 -23.88
N THR A 80 7.99 25.17 -22.76
CA THR A 80 8.63 24.65 -21.54
C THR A 80 7.72 23.58 -20.96
N GLY A 81 8.29 22.37 -20.82
CA GLY A 81 7.59 21.14 -20.45
C GLY A 81 6.50 21.36 -19.42
N LEU A 82 5.26 21.12 -19.85
CA LEU A 82 4.10 21.19 -18.99
C LEU A 82 4.28 20.15 -17.88
N ARG A 83 4.65 20.64 -16.69
CA ARG A 83 4.68 19.84 -15.48
C ARG A 83 3.27 19.83 -14.90
N GLU A 84 2.71 18.64 -14.83
CA GLU A 84 1.37 18.40 -14.32
C GLU A 84 1.42 17.41 -13.16
N THR A 85 0.55 17.61 -12.18
CA THR A 85 0.44 16.71 -11.02
C THR A 85 -0.70 15.72 -11.25
N PHE A 86 -0.39 14.46 -10.96
CA PHE A 86 -1.30 13.33 -11.11
C PHE A 86 -1.43 12.59 -9.79
N VAL A 87 -2.65 12.17 -9.48
CA VAL A 87 -2.96 11.40 -8.26
C VAL A 87 -3.20 9.93 -8.63
N SER A 88 -2.74 9.02 -7.77
CA SER A 88 -3.00 7.60 -7.96
C SER A 88 -4.51 7.31 -7.93
N GLN A 89 -4.94 6.38 -8.79
CA GLN A 89 -6.34 5.93 -8.80
C GLN A 89 -6.72 5.11 -7.57
N ASP A 90 -5.76 4.39 -6.97
CA ASP A 90 -6.01 3.53 -5.81
C ASP A 90 -6.04 4.33 -4.50
N CYS A 91 -5.27 5.42 -4.41
CA CYS A 91 -5.26 6.31 -3.26
C CYS A 91 -4.82 7.73 -3.64
N ARG A 92 -5.73 8.70 -3.47
CA ARG A 92 -5.54 10.09 -3.91
C ARG A 92 -4.47 10.87 -3.13
N TYR A 93 -3.95 10.31 -2.04
CA TYR A 93 -2.83 10.91 -1.31
C TYR A 93 -1.49 10.69 -2.00
N PHE A 94 -1.37 9.65 -2.84
CA PHE A 94 -0.17 9.41 -3.62
C PHE A 94 -0.20 10.21 -4.89
N LYS A 95 0.90 10.94 -5.14
CA LYS A 95 1.04 11.84 -6.27
C LYS A 95 2.36 11.65 -6.97
N ILE A 96 2.38 12.06 -8.23
CA ILE A 96 3.58 12.26 -9.03
C ILE A 96 3.44 13.56 -9.82
N ASP A 97 4.58 14.15 -10.13
CA ASP A 97 4.64 15.22 -11.12
C ASP A 97 5.25 14.67 -12.40
N VAL A 98 4.63 14.99 -13.52
CA VAL A 98 4.98 14.48 -14.84
C VAL A 98 5.23 15.67 -15.76
N GLU A 99 6.36 15.62 -16.47
CA GLU A 99 6.67 16.57 -17.53
C GLU A 99 6.45 15.92 -18.88
N PHE A 100 5.76 16.62 -19.77
CA PHE A 100 5.45 16.14 -21.11
C PHE A 100 6.18 16.93 -22.20
N LYS A 101 6.54 16.23 -23.28
CA LYS A 101 6.78 16.85 -24.58
C LYS A 101 5.54 16.67 -25.47
N PRO A 102 5.12 17.71 -26.20
CA PRO A 102 4.05 17.58 -27.18
C PRO A 102 4.49 16.66 -28.32
N TRP A 103 3.68 15.65 -28.67
CA TRP A 103 4.00 14.69 -29.74
C TRP A 103 3.56 15.15 -31.13
N SER A 104 2.52 15.98 -31.21
CA SER A 104 2.08 16.80 -32.35
C SER A 104 0.79 17.48 -31.89
N PHE A 105 0.38 18.58 -32.53
CA PHE A 105 -0.80 19.34 -32.10
C PHE A 105 -2.13 18.64 -32.41
N ASP A 106 -2.10 17.57 -33.20
CA ASP A 106 -3.31 17.04 -33.84
C ASP A 106 -4.08 16.01 -33.00
N LEU A 107 -3.51 15.46 -31.91
CA LEU A 107 -4.18 14.43 -31.11
C LEU A 107 -4.05 14.66 -29.60
N PRO A 108 -5.18 14.68 -28.85
CA PRO A 108 -5.16 14.78 -27.41
C PRO A 108 -4.54 13.52 -26.79
N ASN A 109 -3.83 13.68 -25.67
CA ASN A 109 -3.23 12.59 -24.88
C ASN A 109 -2.11 11.78 -25.53
N GLN A 110 -1.55 12.22 -26.65
CA GLN A 110 -0.33 11.62 -27.23
C GLN A 110 0.96 12.22 -26.72
N ASP A 111 0.87 13.21 -25.82
CA ASP A 111 2.03 13.77 -25.13
C ASP A 111 2.91 12.66 -24.56
N VAL A 112 4.22 12.74 -24.82
CA VAL A 112 5.18 11.76 -24.35
C VAL A 112 5.80 12.24 -23.05
N ILE A 113 5.83 11.35 -22.06
CA ILE A 113 6.45 11.59 -20.76
C ILE A 113 7.95 11.75 -20.94
N VAL A 114 8.48 12.89 -20.49
CA VAL A 114 9.92 13.19 -20.45
C VAL A 114 10.47 12.85 -19.08
N THR A 115 9.76 13.28 -18.04
CA THR A 115 10.20 13.16 -16.64
C THR A 115 9.04 12.70 -15.78
N VAL A 116 9.34 11.82 -14.82
CA VAL A 116 8.41 11.39 -13.77
C VAL A 116 9.10 11.58 -12.43
N SER A 117 8.46 12.27 -11.49
CA SER A 117 8.99 12.39 -10.12
C SER A 117 8.93 11.04 -9.40
N LYS A 118 9.67 10.93 -8.29
CA LYS A 118 9.38 9.86 -7.32
C LYS A 118 7.95 10.04 -6.78
N PRO A 119 7.22 8.95 -6.49
CA PRO A 119 5.98 8.99 -5.73
C PRO A 119 6.14 9.77 -4.43
N TYR A 120 5.20 10.65 -4.13
CA TYR A 120 5.15 11.39 -2.87
C TYR A 120 3.74 11.38 -2.28
N VAL A 121 3.65 11.62 -0.97
CA VAL A 121 2.39 11.68 -0.23
C VAL A 121 2.04 13.13 0.06
N GLN A 122 0.81 13.53 -0.25
CA GLN A 122 0.27 14.84 0.10
C GLN A 122 -1.21 14.70 0.44
N PHE A 123 -1.66 15.37 1.51
CA PHE A 123 -3.08 15.44 1.83
C PHE A 123 -3.87 16.07 0.68
N ALA A 124 -5.10 15.59 0.47
CA ALA A 124 -6.02 16.22 -0.45
C ALA A 124 -6.28 17.64 0.02
N THR A 125 -5.99 18.63 -0.82
CA THR A 125 -6.30 20.03 -0.51
C THR A 125 -7.83 20.13 -0.44
N THR A 126 -8.36 20.49 0.73
CA THR A 126 -9.75 20.92 0.86
C THR A 126 -9.91 22.21 0.06
N ASN A 127 -10.67 22.14 -1.03
CA ASN A 127 -11.16 23.33 -1.73
C ASN A 127 -12.29 23.99 -0.93
#